data_AF-A0A2E3N6B4-F1
#
_entry.id   AF-A0A2E3N6B4-F1
#
_cell.length_a   1.000
_cell.length_b   1.000
_cell.length_c   1.000
_cell.angle_alpha   90.00
_cell.angle_beta   90.00
_cell.angle_gamma   90.00
#
_symmetry.space_group_name_H-M   'P 1'
#
loop_
_entity.id
_entity.type
_entity.pdbx_description
1 polymer ?
#
loop_
_entity_poly.entity_id
_entity_poly.type
_entity_poly.pdbx_seq_one_letter_code
_entity_poly.pdbx_strand_id
1 'polypeptide(L)'
;MEPDPHSDFHSSETGAPFRDCISCGLPFDHAPETPYLVAKSYRRGECIFEYAICEDCRTSMSREFSRDSRQALNLFFQERVNLSERSSLLSHQYVPAPWIQKCAACEKPRNEAESYSLGGMLLGSDMIYDPYPLCLCGNCEEEIQSLLSPGTKGIWDEFVDTHFDGPPSNLEDLPVKGRPVLF
;
A
#
# COMPACT_ATOMS: atom_id res chain seq x y z
N MET A 1 -29.10 -0.22 -1.35
CA MET A 1 -27.88 -0.87 -1.83
C MET A 1 -26.84 -0.56 -0.78
N GLU A 2 -26.42 -1.56 -0.01
CA GLU A 2 -25.36 -1.35 0.98
C GLU A 2 -24.06 -1.01 0.23
N PRO A 3 -23.24 -0.08 0.75
CA PRO A 3 -21.96 0.25 0.13
C PRO A 3 -21.06 -1.00 0.12
N ASP A 4 -20.33 -1.19 -0.98
CA ASP A 4 -19.35 -2.26 -1.11
C ASP A 4 -18.33 -2.15 0.05
N PRO A 5 -18.16 -3.19 0.90
CA PRO A 5 -17.24 -3.14 2.02
C PRO A 5 -15.78 -2.90 1.61
N HIS A 6 -15.41 -3.15 0.35
CA HIS A 6 -14.05 -3.00 -0.17
C HIS A 6 -13.83 -1.69 -0.95
N SER A 7 -14.78 -0.75 -0.91
CA SER A 7 -14.70 0.49 -1.71
C SER A 7 -13.45 1.35 -1.46
N ASP A 8 -12.83 1.28 -0.27
CA ASP A 8 -11.55 1.96 0.00
C ASP A 8 -10.41 1.50 -0.93
N PHE A 9 -10.53 0.30 -1.53
CA PHE A 9 -9.55 -0.33 -2.43
C PHE A 9 -9.99 -0.36 -3.90
N HIS A 10 -11.08 0.33 -4.23
CA HIS A 10 -11.42 0.61 -5.63
C HIS A 10 -10.56 1.76 -6.16
N SER A 11 -10.40 1.81 -7.48
CA SER A 11 -9.79 2.97 -8.13
C SER A 11 -10.61 4.22 -7.85
N SER A 12 -9.94 5.29 -7.46
CA SER A 12 -10.54 6.59 -7.20
C SER A 12 -11.04 7.25 -8.48
N GLU A 13 -10.44 6.92 -9.63
CA GLU A 13 -10.87 7.40 -10.94
C GLU A 13 -12.18 6.74 -11.40
N THR A 14 -12.26 5.42 -11.31
CA THR A 14 -13.38 4.66 -11.88
C THR A 14 -14.46 4.27 -10.87
N GLY A 15 -14.14 4.29 -9.57
CA GLY A 15 -15.00 3.78 -8.50
C GLY A 15 -15.14 2.25 -8.48
N ALA A 16 -14.36 1.54 -9.31
CA ALA A 16 -14.44 0.09 -9.50
C ALA A 16 -13.13 -0.62 -9.11
N PRO A 17 -13.13 -1.96 -8.92
CA PRO A 17 -11.91 -2.73 -8.70
C PRO A 17 -10.87 -2.53 -9.80
N PHE A 18 -9.60 -2.62 -9.42
CA PHE A 18 -8.48 -2.65 -10.37
C PHE A 18 -8.55 -3.91 -11.22
N ARG A 19 -8.19 -3.78 -12.50
CA ARG A 19 -8.30 -4.89 -13.48
C ARG A 19 -6.95 -5.51 -13.84
N ASP A 20 -5.90 -4.71 -13.85
CA ASP A 20 -4.61 -5.10 -14.40
C ASP A 20 -3.46 -4.75 -13.45
N CYS A 21 -2.41 -5.59 -13.47
CA CYS A 21 -1.16 -5.29 -12.81
C CYS A 21 -0.45 -4.12 -13.51
N ILE A 22 -0.11 -3.08 -12.75
CA ILE A 22 0.60 -1.90 -13.27
C ILE A 22 1.95 -2.24 -13.90
N SER A 23 2.60 -3.31 -13.43
CA SER A 23 3.97 -3.66 -13.83
C SER A 23 4.01 -4.54 -15.08
N CYS A 24 3.26 -5.64 -15.10
CA CYS A 24 3.28 -6.61 -16.21
C CYS A 24 2.05 -6.56 -17.13
N GLY A 25 1.03 -5.76 -16.79
CA GLY A 25 -0.22 -5.68 -17.54
C GLY A 25 -1.09 -6.94 -17.47
N LEU A 26 -0.80 -7.88 -16.55
CA LEU A 26 -1.60 -9.08 -16.35
C LEU A 26 -3.01 -8.71 -15.84
N PRO A 27 -4.08 -9.09 -16.56
CA PRO A 27 -5.44 -8.96 -16.04
C PRO A 27 -5.64 -9.91 -14.85
N PHE A 28 -6.14 -9.39 -13.72
CA PHE A 28 -6.30 -10.18 -12.50
C PHE A 28 -7.36 -11.28 -12.63
N ASP A 29 -8.34 -11.13 -13.53
CA ASP A 29 -9.35 -12.16 -13.83
C ASP A 29 -8.76 -13.36 -14.60
N HIS A 30 -7.63 -13.18 -15.28
CA HIS A 30 -6.89 -14.25 -15.96
C HIS A 30 -5.97 -15.03 -15.01
N ALA A 31 -5.77 -14.56 -13.77
CA ALA A 31 -4.95 -15.21 -12.76
C ALA A 31 -5.65 -15.17 -11.38
N PRO A 32 -6.82 -15.83 -11.23
CA PRO A 32 -7.64 -15.72 -10.03
C PRO A 32 -6.99 -16.31 -8.76
N GLU A 33 -5.95 -17.14 -8.91
CA GLU A 33 -5.18 -17.70 -7.80
C GLU A 33 -3.96 -16.85 -7.40
N THR A 34 -3.66 -15.79 -8.15
CA THR A 34 -2.53 -14.90 -7.88
C THR A 34 -3.01 -13.69 -7.08
N PRO A 35 -2.54 -13.50 -5.83
CA PRO A 35 -2.86 -12.30 -5.07
C PRO A 35 -2.32 -11.04 -5.74
N TYR A 36 -2.96 -9.92 -5.48
CA TYR A 36 -2.46 -8.60 -5.87
C TYR A 36 -2.62 -7.61 -4.73
N LEU A 37 -1.67 -6.68 -4.65
CA LEU A 37 -1.72 -5.56 -3.71
C LEU A 37 -2.38 -4.38 -4.41
N VAL A 38 -3.40 -3.78 -3.80
CA VAL A 38 -3.84 -2.42 -4.08
C VAL A 38 -3.19 -1.49 -3.07
N ALA A 39 -2.43 -0.52 -3.57
CA ALA A 39 -1.79 0.51 -2.76
C ALA A 39 -2.34 1.87 -3.16
N LYS A 40 -2.69 2.70 -2.16
CA LYS A 40 -3.23 4.04 -2.34
C LYS A 40 -2.59 5.00 -1.36
N SER A 41 -2.19 6.18 -1.80
CA SER A 41 -1.66 7.24 -0.94
C SER A 41 -2.54 8.48 -1.00
N TYR A 42 -2.75 9.06 0.17
CA TYR A 42 -3.61 10.20 0.37
C TYR A 42 -2.83 11.35 0.99
N ARG A 43 -3.14 12.58 0.57
CA ARG A 43 -2.66 13.83 1.18
C ARG A 43 -3.83 14.78 1.33
N ARG A 44 -4.04 15.30 2.53
CA ARG A 44 -5.12 16.25 2.88
C ARG A 44 -6.52 15.76 2.44
N GLY A 45 -6.74 14.44 2.48
CA GLY A 45 -8.00 13.80 2.13
C GLY A 45 -8.16 13.44 0.65
N GLU A 46 -7.22 13.82 -0.22
CA GLU A 46 -7.26 13.49 -1.64
C GLU A 46 -6.35 12.31 -1.94
N CYS A 47 -6.81 11.38 -2.79
CA CYS A 47 -5.98 10.28 -3.29
C CYS A 47 -5.03 10.81 -4.36
N ILE A 48 -3.75 10.89 -4.05
CA ILE A 48 -2.72 11.45 -4.94
C ILE A 48 -1.99 10.37 -5.74
N PHE A 49 -2.10 9.11 -5.31
CA PHE A 49 -1.39 7.99 -5.92
C PHE A 49 -2.16 6.70 -5.67
N GLU A 50 -2.35 5.88 -6.70
CA GLU A 50 -2.96 4.55 -6.56
C GLU A 50 -2.46 3.59 -7.63
N TYR A 51 -2.33 2.31 -7.29
CA TYR A 51 -2.02 1.25 -8.25
C TYR A 51 -2.38 -0.12 -7.69
N ALA A 52 -2.44 -1.09 -8.60
CA ALA A 52 -2.50 -2.51 -8.27
C ALA A 52 -1.30 -3.26 -8.88
N ILE A 53 -0.67 -4.14 -8.10
CA ILE A 53 0.50 -4.93 -8.53
C ILE A 53 0.31 -6.40 -8.14
N CYS A 54 0.54 -7.33 -9.06
CA CYS A 54 0.47 -8.76 -8.75
C CYS A 54 1.61 -9.18 -7.81
N GLU A 55 1.39 -10.25 -7.06
CA GLU A 55 2.35 -10.79 -6.09
C GLU A 55 3.71 -11.12 -6.71
N ASP A 56 3.73 -11.59 -7.96
CA ASP A 56 4.97 -11.91 -8.68
C ASP A 56 5.82 -10.66 -8.96
N CYS A 57 5.20 -9.59 -9.48
CA CYS A 57 5.89 -8.31 -9.72
C CYS A 57 6.31 -7.65 -8.41
N ARG A 58 5.46 -7.68 -7.38
CA ARG A 58 5.77 -7.17 -6.04
C ARG A 58 6.98 -7.90 -5.44
N THR A 59 6.97 -9.23 -5.51
CA THR A 59 8.07 -10.08 -5.03
C THR A 59 9.35 -9.82 -5.83
N SER A 60 9.27 -9.68 -7.16
CA SER A 60 10.43 -9.36 -7.99
C SER A 60 11.09 -8.06 -7.53
N MET A 61 10.31 -6.99 -7.38
CA MET A 61 10.83 -5.69 -6.94
C MET A 61 11.44 -5.76 -5.52
N SER A 62 10.77 -6.44 -4.58
CA SER A 62 11.31 -6.58 -3.22
C SER A 62 12.63 -7.36 -3.15
N ARG A 63 12.92 -8.24 -4.12
CA ARG A 63 14.20 -8.99 -4.19
C ARG A 63 15.38 -8.09 -4.56
N GLU A 64 15.12 -6.99 -5.27
CA GLU A 64 16.14 -6.00 -5.63
C GLU A 64 16.56 -5.15 -4.43
N PHE A 65 15.74 -5.13 -3.36
CA PHE A 65 16.09 -4.40 -2.15
C PHE A 65 17.32 -5.00 -1.46
N SER A 66 18.17 -4.11 -0.93
CA SER A 66 19.31 -4.52 -0.13
C SER A 66 18.86 -5.39 1.05
N ARG A 67 19.74 -6.29 1.49
CA ARG A 67 19.45 -7.16 2.64
C ARG A 67 19.13 -6.34 3.89
N ASP A 68 19.88 -5.28 4.11
CA ASP A 68 19.72 -4.40 5.27
C ASP A 68 18.38 -3.66 5.24
N SER A 69 17.96 -3.14 4.08
CA SER A 69 16.65 -2.52 3.92
C SER A 69 15.51 -3.50 4.21
N ARG A 70 15.59 -4.74 3.70
CA ARG A 70 14.58 -5.78 3.98
C ARG A 70 14.51 -6.14 5.46
N GLN A 71 15.67 -6.25 6.10
CA GLN A 71 15.72 -6.50 7.54
C GLN A 71 15.13 -5.33 8.33
N ALA A 72 15.43 -4.09 7.95
CA ALA A 72 14.90 -2.91 8.63
C ALA A 72 13.39 -2.78 8.48
N LEU A 73 12.84 -3.06 7.29
CA LEU A 73 11.38 -3.12 7.07
C LEU A 73 10.72 -4.18 7.94
N ASN A 74 11.27 -5.40 7.95
CA ASN A 74 10.74 -6.48 8.77
C ASN A 74 10.75 -6.12 10.26
N LEU A 75 11.84 -5.54 10.76
CA LEU A 75 11.94 -5.09 12.15
C LEU A 75 10.93 -4.00 12.46
N PHE A 76 10.79 -2.99 11.59
CA PHE A 76 9.79 -1.95 11.76
C PHE A 76 8.38 -2.54 11.88
N PHE A 77 7.97 -3.42 10.96
CA PHE A 77 6.64 -4.01 11.02
C PHE A 77 6.45 -4.90 12.25
N GLN A 78 7.47 -5.68 12.64
CA GLN A 78 7.41 -6.52 13.83
C GLN A 78 7.32 -5.73 15.14
N GLU A 79 8.04 -4.61 15.25
CA GLU A 79 8.11 -3.81 16.49
C GLU A 79 6.98 -2.79 16.59
N ARG A 80 6.54 -2.23 15.45
CA ARG A 80 5.63 -1.09 15.42
C ARG A 80 4.19 -1.51 15.15
N VAL A 81 3.97 -2.59 14.39
CA VAL A 81 2.62 -3.06 14.08
C VAL A 81 2.21 -4.15 15.05
N ASN A 82 1.17 -3.88 15.84
CA ASN A 82 0.61 -4.86 16.77
C ASN A 82 -0.20 -5.93 16.02
N LEU A 83 0.49 -6.92 15.45
CA LEU A 83 -0.15 -8.02 14.72
C LEU A 83 -1.15 -8.77 15.60
N SER A 84 -0.86 -8.97 16.89
CA SER A 84 -1.75 -9.73 17.79
C SER A 84 -3.13 -9.06 17.97
N GLU A 85 -3.14 -7.75 18.13
CA GLU A 85 -4.38 -6.97 18.22
C GLU A 85 -5.11 -6.95 16.87
N ARG A 86 -4.36 -6.86 15.77
CA ARG A 86 -4.94 -6.88 14.43
C ARG A 86 -5.57 -8.22 14.08
N SER A 87 -4.92 -9.35 14.39
CA SER A 87 -5.51 -10.68 14.21
C SER A 87 -6.82 -10.84 15.03
N SER A 88 -6.99 -10.13 16.14
CA SER A 88 -8.25 -10.14 16.90
C SER A 88 -9.44 -9.52 16.14
N LEU A 89 -9.17 -8.62 15.19
CA LEU A 89 -10.21 -8.00 14.35
C LEU A 89 -10.88 -9.02 13.42
N LEU A 90 -10.15 -10.08 13.03
CA LEU A 90 -10.69 -11.19 12.23
C LEU A 90 -11.89 -11.86 12.89
N SER A 91 -11.92 -11.90 14.23
CA SER A 91 -12.97 -12.60 14.97
C SER A 91 -14.33 -11.88 14.94
N HIS A 92 -14.38 -10.63 14.49
CA HIS A 92 -15.58 -9.80 14.57
C HIS A 92 -16.27 -9.61 13.21
N GLN A 93 -15.53 -9.37 12.12
CA GLN A 93 -16.09 -9.21 10.77
C GLN A 93 -15.01 -9.16 9.68
N TYR A 94 -15.27 -9.74 8.50
CA TYR A 94 -14.43 -9.59 7.30
C TYR A 94 -14.72 -8.27 6.57
N VAL A 95 -14.61 -7.14 7.26
CA VAL A 95 -14.68 -5.81 6.63
C VAL A 95 -13.37 -5.03 6.83
N PRO A 96 -12.91 -4.25 5.84
CA PRO A 96 -11.67 -3.49 5.93
C PRO A 96 -11.71 -2.34 6.94
N ALA A 97 -12.87 -1.71 7.12
CA ALA A 97 -12.97 -0.42 7.79
C ALA A 97 -12.25 -0.35 9.16
N PRO A 98 -12.41 -1.32 10.10
CA PRO A 98 -11.72 -1.30 11.39
C PRO A 98 -10.19 -1.35 11.30
N TRP A 99 -9.65 -1.99 10.26
CA TRP A 99 -8.22 -2.21 10.06
C TRP A 99 -7.46 -0.95 9.60
N ILE A 100 -8.20 0.00 9.00
CA ILE A 100 -7.65 1.17 8.32
C ILE A 100 -8.11 2.52 8.91
N GLN A 101 -8.88 2.53 10.01
CA GLN A 101 -9.28 3.79 10.68
C GLN A 101 -8.09 4.50 11.34
N LYS A 102 -7.04 3.75 11.69
CA LYS A 102 -5.87 4.25 12.41
C LYS A 102 -4.60 3.74 11.75
N CYS A 103 -3.52 4.50 11.89
CA CYS A 103 -2.18 4.04 11.55
C CYS A 103 -1.87 2.75 12.32
N ALA A 104 -1.47 1.71 11.61
CA ALA A 104 -1.15 0.42 12.21
C ALA A 104 0.12 0.44 13.08
N ALA A 105 0.97 1.47 12.93
CA ALA A 105 2.24 1.59 13.64
C ALA A 105 2.21 2.53 14.85
N CYS A 106 1.37 3.57 14.83
CA CYS A 106 1.32 4.57 15.90
C CYS A 106 -0.09 4.92 16.38
N GLU A 107 -1.11 4.20 15.88
CA GLU A 107 -2.52 4.35 16.22
C GLU A 107 -3.15 5.72 15.95
N LYS A 108 -2.42 6.66 15.33
CA LYS A 108 -2.94 7.96 14.91
C LYS A 108 -4.18 7.76 14.02
N PRO A 109 -5.33 8.40 14.34
CA PRO A 109 -6.50 8.37 13.48
C PRO A 109 -6.19 8.84 12.06
N ARG A 110 -6.67 8.08 11.06
CA ARG A 110 -6.43 8.37 9.63
C ARG A 110 -6.90 9.77 9.24
N ASN A 111 -8.03 10.21 9.78
CA ASN A 111 -8.63 11.53 9.53
C ASN A 111 -7.86 12.70 10.18
N GLU A 112 -6.93 12.43 11.10
CA GLU A 112 -6.06 13.43 11.73
C GLU A 112 -4.65 13.47 11.09
N ALA A 113 -4.35 12.57 10.17
CA ALA A 113 -3.07 12.54 9.46
C ALA A 113 -3.08 13.47 8.24
N GLU A 114 -2.03 14.28 8.07
CA GLU A 114 -1.88 15.11 6.86
C GLU A 114 -1.72 14.25 5.60
N SER A 115 -1.02 13.12 5.71
CA SER A 115 -0.94 12.10 4.68
C SER A 115 -1.01 10.71 5.29
N TYR A 116 -1.49 9.75 4.52
CA TYR A 116 -1.50 8.34 4.88
C TYR A 116 -1.57 7.48 3.63
N SER A 117 -1.18 6.21 3.75
CA SER A 117 -1.40 5.23 2.71
C SER A 117 -2.17 4.02 3.19
N LEU A 118 -2.90 3.42 2.26
CA LEU A 118 -3.64 2.19 2.42
C LEU A 118 -2.99 1.10 1.55
N GLY A 119 -2.90 -0.10 2.10
CA GLY A 119 -2.51 -1.29 1.37
C GLY A 119 -3.51 -2.39 1.63
N GLY A 120 -3.97 -3.06 0.59
CA GLY A 120 -4.92 -4.17 0.68
C GLY A 120 -4.46 -5.30 -0.23
N MET A 121 -4.40 -6.51 0.29
CA MET A 121 -4.10 -7.69 -0.50
C MET A 121 -5.41 -8.35 -0.91
N LEU A 122 -5.60 -8.59 -2.20
CA LEU A 122 -6.81 -9.18 -2.75
C LEU A 122 -6.48 -10.45 -3.52
N LEU A 123 -7.42 -11.39 -3.53
CA LEU A 123 -7.42 -12.61 -4.33
C LEU A 123 -8.78 -12.71 -5.04
N GLY A 124 -8.79 -12.45 -6.34
CA GLY A 124 -10.05 -12.22 -7.06
C GLY A 124 -10.84 -11.05 -6.46
N SER A 125 -12.06 -11.33 -5.98
CA SER A 125 -12.93 -10.36 -5.30
C SER A 125 -12.77 -10.32 -3.79
N ASP A 126 -12.01 -11.26 -3.21
CA ASP A 126 -11.90 -11.41 -1.76
C ASP A 126 -10.65 -10.68 -1.25
N MET A 127 -10.76 -10.07 -0.07
CA MET A 127 -9.62 -9.49 0.61
C MET A 127 -8.92 -10.53 1.48
N ILE A 128 -7.61 -10.62 1.36
CA ILE A 128 -6.76 -11.39 2.27
C ILE A 128 -6.49 -10.52 3.49
N TYR A 129 -6.92 -11.02 4.65
CA TYR A 129 -6.67 -10.38 5.93
C TYR A 129 -5.46 -10.97 6.64
N ASP A 130 -4.80 -10.14 7.45
CA ASP A 130 -3.58 -10.43 8.23
C ASP A 130 -2.32 -10.69 7.37
N PRO A 131 -1.40 -9.71 7.23
CA PRO A 131 -1.33 -8.43 7.94
C PRO A 131 -2.19 -7.31 7.33
N TYR A 132 -2.81 -7.56 6.18
CA TYR A 132 -3.62 -6.61 5.43
C TYR A 132 -5.09 -6.61 5.88
N PRO A 133 -5.89 -5.59 5.52
CA PRO A 133 -5.46 -4.30 4.95
C PRO A 133 -4.75 -3.43 5.99
N LEU A 134 -3.81 -2.59 5.56
CA LEU A 134 -2.98 -1.75 6.42
C LEU A 134 -3.21 -0.27 6.12
N CYS A 135 -3.17 0.57 7.16
CA CYS A 135 -3.05 2.02 7.04
C CYS A 135 -1.73 2.46 7.70
N LEU A 136 -0.91 3.27 7.02
CA LEU A 136 0.26 3.92 7.60
C LEU A 136 0.16 5.44 7.44
N CYS A 137 0.40 6.21 8.50
CA CYS A 137 0.44 7.66 8.39
C CYS A 137 1.80 8.15 7.87
N GLY A 138 1.83 9.35 7.29
CA GLY A 138 3.04 9.93 6.69
C GLY A 138 4.27 9.95 7.60
N ASN A 139 4.09 10.21 8.90
CA ASN A 139 5.20 10.19 9.86
C ASN A 139 5.84 8.79 9.99
N CYS A 140 5.03 7.73 9.99
CA CYS A 140 5.52 6.35 10.05
C CYS A 140 6.15 5.92 8.72
N GLU A 141 5.62 6.41 7.60
CA GLU A 141 6.25 6.21 6.30
C GLU A 141 7.62 6.89 6.23
N GLU A 142 7.76 8.11 6.75
CA GLU A 142 9.04 8.83 6.87
C GLU A 142 10.04 8.09 7.76
N GLU A 143 9.57 7.51 8.87
CA GLU A 143 10.38 6.62 9.72
C GLU A 143 10.92 5.44 8.89
N ILE A 144 10.05 4.71 8.17
CA ILE A 144 10.45 3.65 7.24
C ILE A 144 11.49 4.16 6.24
N GLN A 145 11.26 5.32 5.63
CA GLN A 145 12.20 5.88 4.65
C GLN A 145 13.56 6.17 5.24
N SER A 146 13.64 6.63 6.48
CA SER A 146 14.93 6.88 7.12
C SER A 146 15.77 5.60 7.28
N LEU A 147 15.12 4.43 7.31
CA LEU A 147 15.76 3.12 7.47
C LEU A 147 16.25 2.52 6.15
N LEU A 148 15.74 2.98 5.00
CA LEU A 148 16.06 2.39 3.71
C LEU A 148 17.36 2.93 3.12
N SER A 149 18.14 2.02 2.54
CA SER A 149 19.36 2.39 1.80
C SER A 149 19.03 3.22 0.55
N PRO A 150 19.96 4.08 0.08
CA PRO A 150 19.78 4.85 -1.15
C PRO A 150 19.42 3.99 -2.37
N GLY A 151 20.01 2.80 -2.50
CA GLY A 151 19.70 1.88 -3.59
C GLY A 151 18.26 1.37 -3.56
N THR A 152 17.72 1.06 -2.37
CA THR A 152 16.31 0.66 -2.22
C THR A 152 15.35 1.79 -2.56
N LYS A 153 15.67 3.02 -2.19
CA LYS A 153 14.88 4.20 -2.57
C LYS A 153 14.91 4.40 -4.09
N GLY A 154 16.08 4.21 -4.71
CA GLY A 154 16.25 4.30 -6.16
C GLY A 154 15.41 3.29 -6.94
N ILE A 155 15.26 2.05 -6.46
CA ILE A 155 14.40 1.04 -7.09
C ILE A 155 12.93 1.50 -7.09
N TRP A 156 12.48 2.12 -5.99
CA TRP A 156 11.15 2.70 -5.95
C TRP A 156 10.98 3.89 -6.89
N ASP A 157 11.98 4.77 -6.93
CA ASP A 157 11.97 5.92 -7.84
C ASP A 157 11.92 5.45 -9.30
N GLU A 158 12.66 4.40 -9.67
CA GLU A 158 12.62 3.79 -11.00
C GLU A 158 11.26 3.17 -11.32
N PHE A 159 10.63 2.49 -10.35
CA PHE A 159 9.27 1.97 -10.49
C PHE A 159 8.27 3.10 -10.77
N VAL A 160 8.35 4.20 -10.02
CA VAL A 160 7.47 5.37 -10.22
C VAL A 160 7.71 6.00 -11.59
N ASP A 161 8.97 6.26 -11.95
CA ASP A 161 9.33 6.89 -13.23
C ASP A 161 8.97 6.01 -14.44
N THR A 162 8.94 4.68 -14.28
CA THR A 162 8.59 3.73 -15.36
C THR A 162 7.09 3.62 -15.59
N HIS A 163 6.29 3.65 -14.53
CA HIS A 163 4.87 3.30 -14.58
C HIS A 163 3.91 4.49 -14.49
N PHE A 164 4.42 5.65 -14.08
CA PHE A 164 3.61 6.84 -13.91
C PHE A 164 4.23 7.98 -14.71
N ASP A 165 3.46 8.52 -15.64
CA ASP A 165 3.76 9.80 -16.26
C ASP A 165 3.66 10.87 -15.16
N GLY A 166 4.77 11.18 -14.51
CA GLY A 166 4.82 12.23 -13.51
C GLY A 166 4.21 13.51 -14.08
N PRO A 167 3.42 14.28 -13.31
CA PRO A 167 2.89 15.55 -13.80
C PRO A 167 4.07 16.41 -14.30
N PRO A 168 3.89 17.18 -15.39
CA PRO A 168 4.95 18.02 -15.93
C PRO A 168 5.53 18.94 -14.84
N SER A 169 6.75 18.61 -14.41
CA SER A 169 7.82 19.39 -13.72
C SER A 169 7.50 20.49 -12.68
N ASN A 170 6.28 20.74 -12.23
CA ASN A 170 6.01 21.92 -11.40
C ASN A 170 4.87 21.78 -10.38
N LEU A 171 4.69 20.60 -9.78
CA LEU A 171 3.81 20.44 -8.62
C LEU A 171 4.60 19.85 -7.45
N GLU A 172 4.57 20.51 -6.28
CA GLU A 172 5.08 20.03 -4.99
C GLU A 172 4.28 18.83 -4.43
N ASP A 173 3.47 18.20 -5.28
CA ASP A 173 2.57 17.08 -5.05
C ASP A 173 2.94 15.87 -5.93
N LEU A 174 4.22 15.70 -6.25
CA LEU A 174 4.71 14.44 -6.80
C LEU A 174 4.49 13.31 -5.77
N PRO A 175 4.30 12.05 -6.21
CA PRO A 175 4.52 10.90 -5.34
C PRO A 175 5.89 11.10 -4.71
N VAL A 176 5.93 11.30 -3.39
CA VAL A 176 7.14 11.81 -2.73
C VAL A 176 8.26 10.82 -3.02
N LYS A 177 9.21 11.25 -3.86
CA LYS A 177 10.37 10.45 -4.25
C LYS A 177 10.98 9.80 -3.02
N GLY A 178 11.29 8.51 -3.13
CA GLY A 178 11.75 7.69 -2.03
C GLY A 178 10.69 7.47 -0.96
N ARG A 179 9.42 7.20 -1.31
CA ARG A 179 8.40 6.63 -0.40
C ARG A 179 7.82 5.32 -0.94
N PRO A 180 8.54 4.17 -0.89
CA PRO A 180 7.93 2.86 -1.05
C PRO A 180 6.80 2.71 -0.03
N VAL A 181 5.58 2.77 -0.55
CA VAL A 181 4.37 2.54 0.21
C VAL A 181 4.04 1.06 0.09
N LEU A 182 4.22 0.35 1.20
CA LEU A 182 3.65 -0.98 1.44
C LEU A 182 4.10 -2.02 0.40
N PHE A 183 5.29 -2.58 0.61
CA PHE A 183 5.72 -3.81 -0.04
C PHE A 183 5.50 -5.00 0.89
#